data_AF-A0A7G7L6V7-F1
#
_entry.id   AF-A0A7G7L6V7-F1
#
_cell.length_a   1.000
_cell.length_b   1.000
_cell.length_c   1.000
_cell.angle_alpha   90.00
_cell.angle_beta   90.00
_cell.angle_gamma   90.00
#
_symmetry.space_group_name_H-M   'P 1'
#
loop_
_entity.id
_entity.type
_entity.pdbx_description
1 polymer ?
#
loop_
_entity_poly.entity_id
_entity_poly.type
_entity_poly.pdbx_seq_one_letter_code
_entity_poly.pdbx_strand_id
1 'polypeptide(L)'
;MTEVVYRLYEVVDELASVIENARSVPMSSSCMVPRDHLLDLLDDLREGLPEEVQQAGTIVEQRTEILEQAQAEAERLTGRTRAESEQTVATARRQHDELVGTARRQRDDLITEAQAQVEDLLARADAEAERVIADGEARHAALLADAQRQAAALVAAGQAEHDRLVTETEVYRGAVARSDELGEQTAAEVSRMRAEVDEYVDSRLADFGTTLGHMVRSVDAARNQLRQP
;
A
#
# COMPACT_ATOMS: atom_id res chain seq x y z
N MET A 1 49.24 -34.87 81.97
CA MET A 1 47.94 -34.15 81.93
C MET A 1 46.99 -34.64 83.01
N THR A 2 46.72 -35.94 83.14
CA THR A 2 45.92 -36.49 84.27
C THR A 2 46.58 -36.29 85.63
N GLU A 3 47.88 -36.56 85.78
CA GLU A 3 48.61 -36.44 87.07
C GLU A 3 48.62 -35.01 87.65
N VAL A 4 48.78 -33.98 86.81
CA VAL A 4 48.75 -32.56 87.23
C VAL A 4 47.34 -32.12 87.64
N VAL A 5 46.32 -32.58 86.90
CA VAL A 5 44.91 -32.31 87.23
C VAL A 5 44.53 -32.98 88.56
N TYR A 6 44.96 -34.23 88.80
CA TYR A 6 44.76 -34.91 90.08
C TYR A 6 45.44 -34.17 91.25
N ARG A 7 46.69 -33.70 91.07
CA ARG A 7 47.42 -32.93 92.09
C ARG A 7 46.75 -31.59 92.42
N LEU A 8 46.17 -30.92 91.42
CA LEU A 8 45.40 -29.69 91.65
C LEU A 8 44.13 -29.96 92.47
N TYR A 9 43.38 -31.02 92.14
CA TYR A 9 42.21 -31.41 92.91
C TYR A 9 42.59 -31.82 94.35
N GLU A 10 43.72 -32.51 94.55
CA GLU A 10 44.24 -32.85 95.88
C GLU A 10 44.56 -31.60 96.71
N VAL A 11 45.22 -30.59 96.13
CA VAL A 11 45.52 -29.33 96.84
C VAL A 11 44.24 -28.55 97.17
N VAL A 12 43.23 -28.56 96.28
CA VAL A 12 41.90 -27.97 96.55
C VAL A 12 41.19 -28.70 97.70
N ASP A 13 41.20 -30.04 97.68
CA ASP A 13 40.60 -30.87 98.73
C ASP A 13 41.32 -30.70 100.07
N GLU A 14 42.65 -30.54 100.06
CA GLU A 14 43.45 -30.26 101.26
C GLU A 14 43.16 -28.87 101.80
N LEU A 15 43.03 -27.86 100.95
CA LEU A 15 42.64 -26.51 101.35
C LEU A 15 41.21 -26.47 101.91
N ALA A 16 40.28 -27.23 101.34
CA ALA A 16 38.94 -27.42 101.89
C ALA A 16 38.99 -28.08 103.27
N SER A 17 39.78 -29.15 103.43
CA SER A 17 39.97 -29.86 104.70
C SER A 17 40.56 -28.97 105.80
N VAL A 18 41.54 -28.11 105.47
CA VAL A 18 42.13 -27.15 106.42
C VAL A 18 41.10 -26.12 106.89
N ILE A 19 40.21 -25.67 106.00
CA ILE A 19 39.14 -24.72 106.33
C ILE A 19 38.03 -25.40 107.16
N GLU A 20 37.64 -26.62 106.81
CA GLU A 20 36.62 -27.39 107.52
C GLU A 20 37.05 -27.76 108.95
N ASN A 21 38.33 -28.06 109.15
CA ASN A 21 38.90 -28.41 110.46
C ASN A 21 39.46 -27.20 111.22
N ALA A 22 39.30 -25.99 110.69
CA ALA A 22 39.80 -24.76 111.29
C ALA A 22 39.11 -24.45 112.62
N ARG A 23 39.88 -23.91 113.57
CA ARG A 23 39.36 -23.64 114.92
C ARG A 23 38.38 -22.47 114.88
N SER A 24 37.11 -22.70 115.17
CA SER A 24 36.08 -21.66 115.19
C SER A 24 36.32 -20.67 116.33
N VAL A 25 36.14 -19.38 116.05
CA VAL A 25 36.23 -18.33 117.08
C VAL A 25 34.88 -18.24 117.81
N PRO A 26 34.84 -18.30 119.15
CA PRO A 26 33.58 -18.27 119.89
C PRO A 26 32.77 -17.00 119.58
N MET A 27 31.46 -17.15 119.40
CA MET A 27 30.52 -16.06 119.07
C MET A 27 30.77 -15.37 117.72
N SER A 28 31.45 -16.01 116.76
CA SER A 28 31.59 -15.55 115.37
C SER A 28 31.44 -16.71 114.38
N SER A 29 31.10 -16.40 113.12
CA SER A 29 31.20 -17.33 111.99
C SER A 29 32.63 -17.44 111.43
N SER A 30 33.60 -16.77 112.06
CA SER A 30 35.01 -16.80 111.66
C SER A 30 35.72 -18.03 112.20
N CYS A 31 36.57 -18.61 111.38
CA CYS A 31 37.50 -19.67 111.77
C CYS A 31 38.94 -19.16 111.73
N MET A 32 39.78 -19.67 112.63
CA MET A 32 41.20 -19.39 112.71
C MET A 32 41.95 -20.49 111.96
N VAL A 33 42.55 -20.11 110.84
CA VAL A 33 43.38 -20.98 110.00
C VAL A 33 44.87 -20.65 110.21
N PRO A 34 45.76 -21.66 110.17
CA PRO A 34 47.20 -21.41 110.14
C PRO A 34 47.55 -20.67 108.85
N ARG A 35 47.84 -19.37 108.97
CA ARG A 35 48.09 -18.47 107.83
C ARG A 35 49.17 -19.00 106.89
N ASP A 36 50.28 -19.48 107.42
CA ASP A 36 51.43 -19.92 106.63
C ASP A 36 51.07 -21.15 105.78
N HIS A 37 50.42 -22.15 106.38
CA HIS A 37 49.95 -23.34 105.65
C HIS A 37 48.89 -23.03 104.59
N LEU A 38 47.98 -22.08 104.86
CA LEU A 38 46.97 -21.66 103.87
C LEU A 38 47.62 -20.94 102.68
N LEU A 39 48.66 -20.14 102.93
CA LEU A 39 49.42 -19.48 101.88
C LEU A 39 50.23 -20.49 101.06
N ASP A 40 50.86 -21.48 101.71
CA ASP A 40 51.57 -22.56 101.03
C ASP A 40 50.64 -23.36 100.09
N LEU A 41 49.44 -23.74 100.55
CA LEU A 41 48.45 -24.42 99.71
C LEU A 41 47.91 -23.54 98.58
N LEU A 42 47.78 -22.22 98.79
CA LEU A 42 47.40 -21.28 97.74
C LEU A 42 48.52 -21.10 96.69
N ASP A 43 49.77 -21.11 97.13
CA ASP A 43 50.93 -21.05 96.24
C ASP A 43 51.10 -22.36 95.46
N ASP A 44 50.92 -23.53 96.10
CA ASP A 44 50.87 -24.84 95.44
C ASP A 44 49.70 -24.94 94.44
N LEU A 45 48.54 -24.36 94.76
CA LEU A 45 47.41 -24.27 93.84
C LEU A 45 47.74 -23.36 92.65
N ARG A 46 48.43 -22.24 92.90
CA ARG A 46 48.81 -21.25 91.89
C ARG A 46 49.92 -21.76 90.97
N GLU A 47 50.90 -22.49 91.49
CA GLU A 47 51.94 -23.19 90.72
C GLU A 47 51.41 -24.46 90.05
N GLY A 48 50.41 -25.11 90.66
CA GLY A 48 49.75 -26.29 90.14
C GLY A 48 48.75 -26.00 89.01
N LEU A 49 48.34 -24.74 88.84
CA LEU A 49 47.56 -24.31 87.68
C LEU A 49 48.41 -24.55 86.42
N PRO A 50 48.02 -25.53 85.57
CA PRO A 50 48.84 -25.92 84.44
C PRO A 50 48.99 -24.74 83.47
N GLU A 51 50.21 -24.51 82.95
CA GLU A 51 50.43 -23.52 81.87
C GLU A 51 49.46 -23.75 80.70
N GLU A 52 49.02 -24.99 80.49
CA GLU A 52 48.04 -25.38 79.49
C GLU A 52 46.66 -24.72 79.68
N VAL A 53 46.24 -24.43 80.92
CA VAL A 53 44.94 -23.76 81.19
C VAL A 53 45.01 -22.27 80.85
N GLN A 54 46.12 -21.60 81.16
CA GLN A 54 46.35 -20.22 80.74
C GLN A 54 46.49 -20.12 79.22
N GLN A 55 47.22 -21.05 78.59
CA GLN A 55 47.31 -21.14 77.13
C GLN A 55 45.94 -21.37 76.49
N ALA A 56 45.09 -22.22 77.07
CA ALA A 56 43.73 -22.43 76.59
C ALA A 56 42.88 -21.15 76.68
N GLY A 57 43.00 -20.37 77.75
CA GLY A 57 42.35 -19.05 77.88
C GLY A 57 42.74 -18.09 76.76
N THR A 58 44.04 -17.94 76.50
CA THR A 58 44.56 -17.10 75.41
C THR A 58 44.08 -17.57 74.03
N ILE A 59 44.02 -18.88 73.81
CA ILE A 59 43.50 -19.45 72.55
C ILE A 59 42.01 -19.13 72.38
N VAL A 60 41.21 -19.17 73.45
CA VAL A 60 39.79 -18.81 73.41
C VAL A 60 39.61 -17.32 73.12
N GLU A 61 40.40 -16.44 73.74
CA GLU A 61 40.39 -15.01 73.45
C GLU A 61 40.78 -14.73 71.99
N GLN A 62 41.89 -15.30 71.52
CA GLN A 62 42.32 -15.18 70.11
C GLN A 62 41.27 -15.70 69.14
N ARG A 63 40.61 -16.82 69.45
CA ARG A 63 39.51 -17.34 68.64
C ARG A 63 38.33 -16.37 68.60
N THR A 64 38.00 -15.75 69.73
CA THR A 64 36.89 -14.79 69.83
C THR A 64 37.20 -13.56 68.97
N GLU A 65 38.42 -13.02 69.07
CA GLU A 65 38.87 -11.90 68.24
C GLU A 65 38.85 -12.25 66.75
N ILE A 66 39.33 -13.43 66.36
CA ILE A 66 39.28 -13.89 64.97
C ILE A 66 37.84 -13.99 64.46
N LEU A 67 36.91 -14.51 65.27
CA LEU A 67 35.50 -14.61 64.89
C LEU A 67 34.85 -13.24 64.72
N GLU A 68 35.12 -12.30 65.62
CA GLU A 68 34.62 -10.93 65.53
C GLU A 68 35.16 -10.23 64.27
N GLN A 69 36.47 -10.35 64.00
CA GLN A 69 37.09 -9.81 62.79
C GLN A 69 36.51 -10.43 61.51
N ALA A 70 36.36 -11.76 61.49
CA ALA A 70 35.78 -12.46 60.36
C ALA A 70 34.33 -12.06 60.11
N GLN A 71 33.55 -11.86 61.18
CA GLN A 71 32.16 -11.43 61.08
C GLN A 71 32.05 -9.98 60.59
N ALA A 72 32.86 -9.07 61.13
CA ALA A 72 32.94 -7.68 60.67
C ALA A 72 33.34 -7.61 59.18
N GLU A 73 34.32 -8.41 58.75
CA GLU A 73 34.73 -8.45 57.35
C GLU A 73 33.66 -9.04 56.43
N ALA A 74 32.94 -10.08 56.87
CA ALA A 74 31.82 -10.65 56.13
C ALA A 74 30.67 -9.66 55.95
N GLU A 75 30.32 -8.90 56.99
CA GLU A 75 29.32 -7.84 56.94
C GLU A 75 29.76 -6.71 55.99
N ARG A 76 31.03 -6.30 56.07
CA ARG A 76 31.60 -5.29 55.19
C ARG A 76 31.58 -5.72 53.72
N LEU A 77 31.98 -6.97 53.44
CA LEU A 77 31.96 -7.52 52.09
C LEU A 77 30.54 -7.60 51.54
N THR A 78 29.59 -8.11 52.34
CA THR A 78 28.18 -8.21 51.96
C THR A 78 27.58 -6.84 51.69
N GLY A 79 27.86 -5.86 52.55
CA GLY A 79 27.42 -4.48 52.38
C GLY A 79 27.96 -3.85 51.10
N ARG A 80 29.25 -4.05 50.81
CA ARG A 80 29.88 -3.57 49.58
C ARG A 80 29.28 -4.22 48.34
N THR A 81 29.16 -5.54 48.30
CA THR A 81 28.56 -6.26 47.16
C THR A 81 27.10 -5.85 46.94
N ARG A 82 26.34 -5.63 48.02
CA ARG A 82 24.96 -5.14 47.92
C ARG A 82 24.90 -3.74 47.33
N ALA A 83 25.73 -2.82 47.79
CA ALA A 83 25.81 -1.45 47.26
C ALA A 83 26.23 -1.44 45.77
N GLU A 84 27.25 -2.22 45.40
CA GLU A 84 27.70 -2.38 44.00
C GLU A 84 26.57 -2.96 43.12
N SER A 85 25.83 -3.94 43.63
CA SER A 85 24.69 -4.55 42.92
C SER A 85 23.54 -3.56 42.72
N GLU A 86 23.17 -2.82 43.76
CA GLU A 86 22.14 -1.79 43.70
C GLU A 86 22.52 -0.68 42.70
N GLN A 87 23.78 -0.24 42.72
CA GLN A 87 24.31 0.75 41.76
C GLN A 87 24.28 0.23 40.31
N THR A 88 24.64 -1.04 40.10
CA THR A 88 24.63 -1.67 38.79
C THR A 88 23.21 -1.75 38.24
N VAL A 89 22.25 -2.21 39.05
CA VAL A 89 20.82 -2.26 38.68
C VAL A 89 20.28 -0.87 38.40
N ALA A 90 20.61 0.13 39.22
CA ALA A 90 20.19 1.51 39.00
C ALA A 90 20.72 2.08 37.68
N THR A 91 21.97 1.79 37.34
CA THR A 91 22.59 2.24 36.07
C THR A 91 21.97 1.53 34.87
N ALA A 92 21.79 0.21 34.95
CA ALA A 92 21.15 -0.57 33.90
C ALA A 92 19.70 -0.11 33.64
N ARG A 93 18.94 0.21 34.70
CA ARG A 93 17.58 0.76 34.57
C ARG A 93 17.56 2.12 33.88
N ARG A 94 18.44 3.05 34.26
CA ARG A 94 18.53 4.37 33.60
C ARG A 94 18.86 4.23 32.12
N GLN A 95 19.84 3.40 31.77
CA GLN A 95 20.19 3.14 30.38
C GLN A 95 19.04 2.50 29.61
N HIS A 96 18.31 1.57 30.22
CA HIS A 96 17.12 0.97 29.62
C HIS A 96 16.04 2.02 29.33
N ASP A 97 15.72 2.88 30.29
CA ASP A 97 14.70 3.92 30.14
C ASP A 97 15.08 4.94 29.06
N GLU A 98 16.36 5.31 28.97
CA GLU A 98 16.89 6.16 27.90
C GLU A 98 16.78 5.52 26.52
N LEU A 99 17.14 4.23 26.40
CA LEU A 99 17.03 3.47 25.16
C LEU A 99 15.57 3.32 24.72
N VAL A 100 14.67 2.94 25.63
CA VAL A 100 13.24 2.82 25.35
C VAL A 100 12.64 4.18 24.98
N GLY A 101 13.03 5.26 25.68
CA GLY A 101 12.59 6.62 25.35
C GLY A 101 13.03 7.04 23.95
N THR A 102 14.27 6.74 23.57
CA THR A 102 14.80 7.05 22.22
C THR A 102 14.12 6.20 21.14
N ALA A 103 13.98 4.90 21.37
CA ALA A 103 13.31 4.00 20.43
C ALA A 103 11.83 4.38 20.22
N ARG A 104 11.12 4.82 21.28
CA ARG A 104 9.74 5.32 21.18
C ARG A 104 9.67 6.58 20.32
N ARG A 105 10.54 7.56 20.55
CA ARG A 105 10.60 8.78 19.72
C ARG A 105 10.87 8.44 18.25
N GLN A 106 11.88 7.63 17.98
CA GLN A 106 12.21 7.19 16.61
C GLN A 106 11.04 6.48 15.92
N ARG A 107 10.32 5.62 16.66
CA ARG A 107 9.11 4.97 16.15
C ARG A 107 8.02 5.98 15.82
N ASP A 108 7.77 6.94 16.72
CA ASP A 108 6.71 7.93 16.53
C ASP A 108 7.03 8.87 15.36
N ASP A 109 8.30 9.25 15.20
CA ASP A 109 8.81 10.00 14.05
C ASP A 109 8.62 9.20 12.74
N LEU A 110 8.97 7.90 12.74
CA LEU A 110 8.82 7.03 11.57
C LEU A 110 7.34 6.84 11.19
N ILE A 111 6.45 6.69 12.17
CA ILE A 111 5.01 6.58 11.92
C ILE A 111 4.49 7.88 11.29
N THR A 112 4.89 9.03 11.83
CA THR A 112 4.46 10.35 11.31
C THR A 112 4.94 10.55 9.88
N GLU A 113 6.20 10.24 9.60
CA GLU A 113 6.78 10.32 8.25
C GLU A 113 6.09 9.36 7.29
N ALA A 114 5.87 8.10 7.69
CA ALA A 114 5.18 7.12 6.85
C ALA A 114 3.73 7.53 6.54
N GLN A 115 3.02 8.13 7.52
CA GLN A 115 1.68 8.65 7.32
C GLN A 115 1.68 9.80 6.30
N ALA A 116 2.60 10.76 6.44
CA ALA A 116 2.74 11.86 5.49
C ALA A 116 3.06 11.37 4.07
N GLN A 117 3.92 10.36 3.93
CA GLN A 117 4.22 9.75 2.63
C GLN A 117 3.02 9.06 1.99
N VAL A 118 2.19 8.37 2.78
CA VAL A 118 0.95 7.75 2.29
C VAL A 118 -0.05 8.81 1.84
N GLU A 119 -0.23 9.89 2.62
CA GLU A 119 -1.11 10.99 2.25
C GLU A 119 -0.68 11.67 0.94
N ASP A 120 0.63 11.95 0.78
CA ASP A 120 1.18 12.50 -0.46
C ASP A 120 1.01 11.55 -1.66
N LEU A 121 1.23 10.24 -1.45
CA LEU A 121 1.04 9.25 -2.51
C LEU A 121 -0.43 9.18 -2.96
N LEU A 122 -1.37 9.19 -2.03
CA LEU A 122 -2.81 9.18 -2.34
C LEU A 122 -3.21 10.46 -3.07
N ALA A 123 -2.76 11.63 -2.62
CA ALA A 123 -3.05 12.90 -3.29
C ALA A 123 -2.52 12.92 -4.72
N ARG A 124 -1.30 12.39 -4.96
CA ARG A 124 -0.74 12.27 -6.31
C ARG A 124 -1.51 11.27 -7.17
N ALA A 125 -1.95 10.14 -6.59
CA ALA A 125 -2.73 9.13 -7.30
C ALA A 125 -4.10 9.68 -7.71
N ASP A 126 -4.78 10.41 -6.83
CA ASP A 126 -6.07 11.04 -7.11
C ASP A 126 -5.95 12.09 -8.21
N ALA A 127 -4.95 12.97 -8.14
CA ALA A 127 -4.70 13.99 -9.17
C ALA A 127 -4.40 13.36 -10.55
N GLU A 128 -3.65 12.26 -10.57
CA GLU A 128 -3.37 11.52 -11.81
C GLU A 128 -4.63 10.83 -12.35
N ALA A 129 -5.45 10.23 -11.49
CA ALA A 129 -6.71 9.62 -11.88
C ALA A 129 -7.66 10.66 -12.51
N GLU A 130 -7.81 11.82 -11.88
CA GLU A 130 -8.59 12.94 -12.43
C GLU A 130 -8.06 13.39 -13.79
N ARG A 131 -6.74 13.50 -13.94
CA ARG A 131 -6.11 13.86 -15.22
C ARG A 131 -6.41 12.84 -16.31
N VAL A 132 -6.31 11.55 -16.02
CA VAL A 132 -6.60 10.47 -16.99
C VAL A 132 -8.06 10.48 -17.39
N ILE A 133 -8.98 10.69 -16.45
CA ILE A 133 -10.42 10.81 -16.73
C ILE A 133 -10.68 12.02 -17.64
N ALA A 134 -10.16 13.19 -17.30
CA ALA A 134 -10.33 14.41 -18.09
C ALA A 134 -9.77 14.25 -19.52
N ASP A 135 -8.57 13.67 -19.65
CA ASP A 135 -7.96 13.37 -20.95
C ASP A 135 -8.83 12.38 -21.75
N GLY A 136 -9.39 11.37 -21.09
CA GLY A 136 -10.28 10.38 -21.68
C GLY A 136 -11.58 11.00 -22.21
N GLU A 137 -12.24 11.83 -21.40
CA GLU A 137 -13.45 12.55 -21.77
C GLU A 137 -13.22 13.51 -22.94
N ALA A 138 -12.11 14.26 -22.92
CA ALA A 138 -11.74 15.17 -24.00
C ALA A 138 -11.52 14.43 -25.32
N ARG A 139 -10.80 13.30 -25.30
CA ARG A 139 -10.58 12.46 -26.50
C ARG A 139 -11.89 11.85 -26.99
N HIS A 140 -12.73 11.38 -26.08
CA HIS A 140 -14.02 10.80 -26.43
C HIS A 140 -14.94 11.84 -27.10
N ALA A 141 -15.03 13.04 -26.53
CA ALA A 141 -15.79 14.14 -27.10
C ALA A 141 -15.26 14.54 -28.50
N ALA A 142 -13.94 14.62 -28.66
CA ALA A 142 -13.33 14.92 -29.95
C ALA A 142 -13.65 13.85 -31.02
N LEU A 143 -13.61 12.57 -30.64
CA LEU A 143 -13.93 11.46 -31.54
C LEU A 143 -15.41 11.46 -31.93
N LEU A 144 -16.33 11.72 -31.00
CA LEU A 144 -17.75 11.85 -31.31
C LEU A 144 -18.01 13.03 -32.23
N ALA A 145 -17.40 14.18 -31.98
CA ALA A 145 -17.54 15.36 -32.83
C ALA A 145 -17.02 15.09 -34.25
N ASP A 146 -15.90 14.36 -34.39
CA ASP A 146 -15.37 13.97 -35.68
C ASP A 146 -16.27 12.98 -36.41
N ALA A 147 -16.72 11.93 -35.72
CA ALA A 147 -17.65 10.95 -36.26
C ALA A 147 -18.96 11.60 -36.74
N GLN A 148 -19.50 12.56 -35.98
CA GLN A 148 -20.68 13.33 -36.37
C GLN A 148 -20.45 14.16 -37.63
N ARG A 149 -19.29 14.85 -37.73
CA ARG A 149 -18.93 15.59 -38.95
C ARG A 149 -18.82 14.67 -40.16
N GLN A 150 -18.15 13.53 -40.01
CA GLN A 150 -18.00 12.55 -41.09
C GLN A 150 -19.35 11.97 -41.53
N ALA A 151 -20.20 11.60 -40.57
CA ALA A 151 -21.55 11.10 -40.85
C ALA A 151 -22.39 12.15 -41.59
N ALA A 152 -22.37 13.41 -41.14
CA ALA A 152 -23.08 14.50 -41.81
C ALA A 152 -22.57 14.72 -43.25
N ALA A 153 -21.25 14.67 -43.46
CA ALA A 153 -20.65 14.80 -44.78
C ALA A 153 -21.05 13.64 -45.71
N LEU A 154 -21.07 12.40 -45.21
CA LEU A 154 -21.50 11.24 -45.99
C LEU A 154 -22.98 11.33 -46.39
N VAL A 155 -23.85 11.74 -45.48
CA VAL A 155 -25.27 11.95 -45.79
C VAL A 155 -25.45 13.04 -46.84
N ALA A 156 -24.76 14.18 -46.69
CA ALA A 156 -24.83 15.27 -47.65
C ALA A 156 -24.32 14.86 -49.04
N ALA A 157 -23.20 14.11 -49.09
CA ALA A 157 -22.67 13.58 -50.35
C ALA A 157 -23.64 12.58 -51.00
N GLY A 158 -24.26 11.70 -50.21
CA GLY A 158 -25.26 10.75 -50.68
C GLY A 158 -26.51 11.45 -51.24
N GLN A 159 -26.99 12.51 -50.58
CA GLN A 159 -28.12 13.31 -51.06
C GLN A 159 -27.78 14.03 -52.36
N ALA A 160 -26.62 14.67 -52.44
CA ALA A 160 -26.19 15.37 -53.66
C ALA A 160 -26.08 14.41 -54.85
N GLU A 161 -25.53 13.21 -54.64
CA GLU A 161 -25.44 12.20 -55.69
C GLU A 161 -26.81 11.63 -56.08
N HIS A 162 -27.70 11.41 -55.10
CA HIS A 162 -29.08 11.02 -55.37
C HIS A 162 -29.79 12.05 -56.25
N ASP A 163 -29.73 13.34 -55.90
CA ASP A 163 -30.35 14.44 -56.65
C ASP A 163 -29.79 14.53 -58.07
N ARG A 164 -28.46 14.30 -58.23
CA ARG A 164 -27.80 14.22 -59.53
C ARG A 164 -28.39 13.10 -60.39
N LEU A 165 -28.50 11.89 -59.84
CA LEU A 165 -29.03 10.71 -60.55
C LEU A 165 -30.52 10.86 -60.90
N VAL A 166 -31.33 11.46 -60.02
CA VAL A 166 -32.74 11.77 -60.30
C VAL A 166 -32.83 12.74 -61.48
N THR A 167 -32.08 13.83 -61.44
CA THR A 167 -32.04 14.83 -62.53
C THR A 167 -31.61 14.19 -63.86
N GLU A 168 -30.55 13.38 -63.84
CA GLU A 168 -30.05 12.67 -65.03
C GLU A 168 -31.12 11.71 -65.60
N THR A 169 -31.83 11.00 -64.73
CA THR A 169 -32.93 10.11 -65.12
C THR A 169 -34.12 10.87 -65.71
N GLU A 170 -34.48 12.01 -65.13
CA GLU A 170 -35.57 12.86 -65.63
C GLU A 170 -35.25 13.46 -67.01
N VAL A 171 -34.03 13.95 -67.20
CA VAL A 171 -33.56 14.44 -68.51
C VAL A 171 -33.61 13.33 -69.54
N TYR A 172 -33.14 12.12 -69.20
CA TYR A 172 -33.20 10.97 -70.10
C TYR A 172 -34.64 10.62 -70.48
N ARG A 173 -35.56 10.51 -69.50
CA ARG A 173 -36.97 10.22 -69.76
C ARG A 173 -37.64 11.30 -70.62
N GLY A 174 -37.35 12.58 -70.35
CA GLY A 174 -37.86 13.70 -71.15
C GLY A 174 -37.34 13.70 -72.59
N ALA A 175 -36.06 13.36 -72.79
CA ALA A 175 -35.46 13.24 -74.11
C ALA A 175 -36.09 12.09 -74.92
N VAL A 176 -36.32 10.93 -74.29
CA VAL A 176 -37.02 9.79 -74.92
C VAL A 176 -38.44 10.17 -75.32
N ALA A 177 -39.22 10.76 -74.41
CA ALA A 177 -40.59 11.17 -74.71
C ALA A 177 -40.68 12.19 -75.86
N ARG A 178 -39.76 13.16 -75.90
CA ARG A 178 -39.70 14.15 -76.99
C ARG A 178 -39.29 13.52 -78.32
N SER A 179 -38.41 12.52 -78.28
CA SER A 179 -38.02 11.77 -79.47
C SER A 179 -39.20 10.99 -80.05
N ASP A 180 -39.99 10.35 -79.19
CA ASP A 180 -41.21 9.63 -79.60
C ASP A 180 -42.24 10.59 -80.21
N GLU A 181 -42.49 11.73 -79.55
CA GLU A 181 -43.41 12.77 -80.06
C GLU A 181 -42.97 13.32 -81.44
N LEU A 182 -41.68 13.64 -81.60
CA LEU A 182 -41.14 14.11 -82.88
C LEU A 182 -41.27 13.03 -83.97
N GLY A 183 -41.08 11.76 -83.61
CA GLY A 183 -41.30 10.62 -84.48
C GLY A 183 -42.75 10.53 -84.96
N GLU A 184 -43.72 10.65 -84.07
CA GLU A 184 -45.15 10.67 -84.39
C GLU A 184 -45.52 11.88 -85.29
N GLN A 185 -45.03 13.07 -84.96
CA GLN A 185 -45.25 14.29 -85.77
C GLN A 185 -44.68 14.14 -87.18
N THR A 186 -43.45 13.64 -87.30
CA THR A 186 -42.79 13.42 -88.60
C THR A 186 -43.57 12.38 -89.42
N ALA A 187 -44.02 11.30 -88.79
CA ALA A 187 -44.83 10.28 -89.46
C ALA A 187 -46.17 10.86 -89.97
N ALA A 188 -46.83 11.70 -89.17
CA ALA A 188 -48.05 12.39 -89.57
C ALA A 188 -47.79 13.39 -90.73
N GLU A 189 -46.72 14.18 -90.66
CA GLU A 189 -46.36 15.15 -91.70
C GLU A 189 -45.99 14.47 -93.02
N VAL A 190 -45.19 13.40 -92.98
CA VAL A 190 -44.87 12.59 -94.16
C VAL A 190 -46.13 12.00 -94.78
N SER A 191 -47.07 11.52 -93.95
CA SER A 191 -48.35 10.99 -94.43
C SER A 191 -49.19 12.09 -95.10
N ARG A 192 -49.23 13.30 -94.51
CA ARG A 192 -49.91 14.47 -95.09
C ARG A 192 -49.26 14.89 -96.42
N MET A 193 -47.94 15.05 -96.46
CA MET A 193 -47.21 15.41 -97.69
C MET A 193 -47.44 14.41 -98.82
N ARG A 194 -47.46 13.10 -98.49
CA ARG A 194 -47.81 12.07 -99.48
C ARG A 194 -49.22 12.27 -100.03
N ALA A 195 -50.21 12.47 -99.15
CA ALA A 195 -51.58 12.72 -99.58
C ALA A 195 -51.72 13.99 -100.44
N GLU A 196 -51.05 15.09 -100.07
CA GLU A 196 -51.03 16.33 -100.86
C GLU A 196 -50.38 16.14 -102.24
N VAL A 197 -49.28 15.39 -102.31
CA VAL A 197 -48.62 15.05 -103.58
C VAL A 197 -49.52 14.17 -104.44
N ASP A 198 -50.15 13.15 -103.85
CA ASP A 198 -51.08 12.26 -104.55
C ASP A 198 -52.27 13.06 -105.12
N GLU A 199 -52.86 13.96 -104.33
CA GLU A 199 -53.95 14.86 -104.76
C GLU A 199 -53.50 15.82 -105.87
N TYR A 200 -52.31 16.40 -105.75
CA TYR A 200 -51.75 17.29 -106.78
C TYR A 200 -51.50 16.54 -108.10
N VAL A 201 -50.93 15.34 -108.02
CA VAL A 201 -50.70 14.49 -109.20
C VAL A 201 -52.02 14.13 -109.86
N ASP A 202 -53.04 13.71 -109.09
CA ASP A 202 -54.36 13.39 -109.60
C ASP A 202 -55.02 14.60 -110.31
N SER A 203 -54.99 15.78 -109.66
CA SER A 203 -55.50 17.03 -110.25
C SER A 203 -54.78 17.41 -111.54
N ARG A 204 -53.44 17.33 -111.59
CA ARG A 204 -52.68 17.63 -112.80
C ARG A 204 -52.93 16.63 -113.93
N LEU A 205 -53.09 15.35 -113.61
CA LEU A 205 -53.46 14.32 -114.58
C LEU A 205 -54.87 14.55 -115.14
N ALA A 206 -55.82 14.97 -114.29
CA ALA A 206 -57.18 15.32 -114.72
C ALA A 206 -57.20 16.56 -115.63
N ASP A 207 -56.46 17.62 -115.29
CA ASP A 207 -56.31 18.82 -116.13
C ASP A 207 -55.66 18.49 -117.48
N PHE A 208 -54.60 17.68 -117.46
CA PHE A 208 -53.92 17.22 -118.67
C PHE A 208 -54.84 16.35 -119.54
N GLY A 209 -55.58 15.42 -118.93
CA GLY A 209 -56.59 14.62 -119.61
C GLY A 209 -57.69 15.47 -120.26
N THR A 210 -58.16 16.51 -119.56
CA THR A 210 -59.12 17.48 -120.10
C THR A 210 -58.54 18.22 -121.31
N THR A 211 -57.30 18.69 -121.21
CA THR A 211 -56.59 19.39 -122.29
C THR A 211 -56.40 18.51 -123.53
N LEU A 212 -55.94 17.27 -123.35
CA LEU A 212 -55.84 16.29 -124.43
C LEU A 212 -57.22 16.00 -125.05
N GLY A 213 -58.28 15.89 -124.23
CA GLY A 213 -59.65 15.74 -124.72
C GLY A 213 -60.10 16.93 -125.59
N HIS A 214 -59.73 18.16 -125.24
CA HIS A 214 -59.97 19.32 -126.09
C HIS A 214 -59.17 19.27 -127.39
N MET A 215 -57.88 18.90 -127.35
CA MET A 215 -57.05 18.76 -128.56
C MET A 215 -57.59 17.69 -129.51
N VAL A 216 -57.97 16.52 -129.01
CA VAL A 216 -58.58 15.45 -129.82
C VAL A 216 -59.87 15.94 -130.47
N ARG A 217 -60.76 16.61 -129.73
CA ARG A 217 -61.98 17.21 -130.30
C ARG A 217 -61.68 18.25 -131.39
N SER A 218 -60.67 19.10 -131.19
CA SER A 218 -60.23 20.07 -132.20
C SER A 218 -59.68 19.39 -133.46
N VAL A 219 -58.92 18.30 -133.32
CA VAL A 219 -58.42 17.51 -134.45
C VAL A 219 -59.55 16.80 -135.19
N ASP A 220 -60.52 16.21 -134.49
CA ASP A 220 -61.71 15.60 -135.09
C ASP A 220 -62.58 16.63 -135.80
N ALA A 221 -62.74 17.84 -135.23
CA ALA A 221 -63.42 18.96 -135.88
C ALA A 221 -62.71 19.39 -137.18
N ALA A 222 -61.37 19.51 -137.16
CA ALA A 222 -60.57 19.82 -138.34
C ALA A 222 -60.65 18.70 -139.40
N ARG A 223 -60.64 17.42 -139.01
CA ARG A 223 -60.88 16.28 -139.92
C ARG A 223 -62.27 16.32 -140.54
N ASN A 224 -63.29 16.70 -139.77
CA ASN A 224 -64.66 16.80 -140.28
C ASN A 224 -64.83 18.00 -141.23
N GLN A 225 -64.16 19.12 -141.00
CA GLN A 225 -64.11 20.25 -141.94
C GLN A 225 -63.41 19.89 -143.26
N LEU A 226 -62.34 19.09 -143.22
CA LEU A 226 -61.66 18.57 -144.43
C LEU A 226 -62.45 17.46 -145.17
N ARG A 227 -63.56 16.98 -144.58
CA ARG A 227 -64.44 15.95 -145.14
C ARG A 227 -65.76 16.48 -145.72
N GLN A 228 -65.97 17.79 -145.71
CA GLN A 228 -67.06 18.41 -146.46
C GLN A 228 -66.58 18.74 -147.88
N PRO A 229 -67.26 18.26 -148.93
CA PRO A 229 -66.84 18.37 -150.32
C PRO A 229 -66.88 19.80 -150.88
#